data_AF-A0A3C1I045-F1
#
_entry.id   AF-A0A3C1I045-F1
#
_cell.length_a   1.000
_cell.length_b   1.000
_cell.length_c   1.000
_cell.angle_alpha   90.00
_cell.angle_beta   90.00
_cell.angle_gamma   90.00
#
_symmetry.space_group_name_H-M   'P 1'
#
loop_
_entity.id
_entity.type
_entity.pdbx_description
1 polymer ?
#
loop_
_entity_poly.entity_id
_entity_poly.type
_entity_poly.pdbx_seq_one_letter_code
_entity_poly.pdbx_strand_id
1 'polypeptide(L)' 'MEHPAITHMERTGFPPYSPKREEYGTDALGNEVLVGDEILVLEDDFYLVEELNPQSKEILEQLGATYKIAA' A
#
# COMPACT_ATOMS: atom_id res chain seq x y z
N MET A 1 -33.27 26.83 27.05
CA MET A 1 -32.13 26.90 27.99
C MET A 1 -31.38 25.57 27.85
N GLU A 2 -30.84 25.32 26.66
CA GLU A 2 -29.45 25.62 26.27
C GLU A 2 -28.48 24.65 26.95
N HIS A 3 -28.32 23.48 26.32
CA HIS A 3 -27.13 22.65 26.47
C HIS A 3 -26.14 23.12 25.40
N PRO A 4 -24.90 23.51 25.76
CA PRO A 4 -23.90 23.88 24.77
C PRO A 4 -23.49 22.62 24.00
N ALA A 5 -23.84 22.60 22.71
CA ALA A 5 -23.25 21.69 21.74
C ALA A 5 -21.76 22.05 21.63
N ILE A 6 -20.90 21.18 22.13
CA ILE A 6 -19.45 21.31 21.95
C ILE A 6 -19.17 20.81 20.53
N THR A 7 -19.34 21.69 19.55
CA THR A 7 -18.86 21.49 18.19
C THR A 7 -17.36 21.72 18.18
N HIS A 8 -16.58 20.69 18.48
CA HIS A 8 -15.13 20.74 18.33
C HIS A 8 -14.79 20.57 16.84
N MET A 9 -14.74 21.70 16.12
CA MET A 9 -14.14 21.79 14.79
C MET A 9 -12.62 21.77 14.95
N GLU A 10 -12.02 20.59 14.92
CA GLU A 10 -10.56 20.48 14.76
C GLU A 10 -10.17 20.71 13.31
N ARG A 11 -9.84 21.97 13.08
CA ARG A 11 -9.06 22.49 11.98
C ARG A 11 -7.68 21.81 11.95
N THR A 12 -7.51 20.77 11.13
CA THR A 12 -6.18 20.33 10.66
C THR A 12 -6.08 20.65 9.18
N GLY A 13 -5.19 21.60 8.85
CA GLY A 13 -4.85 21.90 7.47
C GLY A 13 -4.05 20.75 6.87
N PHE A 14 -4.62 20.07 5.89
CA PHE A 14 -3.87 19.29 4.92
C PHE A 14 -4.30 19.77 3.53
N PRO A 15 -3.36 20.10 2.62
CA PRO A 15 -3.71 20.55 1.28
C PRO A 15 -4.62 19.52 0.57
N PRO A 16 -5.57 19.97 -0.26
CA PRO A 16 -6.53 19.10 -0.90
C PRO A 16 -5.80 18.19 -1.90
N TYR A 17 -5.95 16.88 -1.72
CA TYR A 17 -5.73 15.87 -2.77
C TYR A 17 -4.43 16.05 -3.59
N SER A 18 -3.30 15.59 -3.04
CA SER A 18 -2.47 14.73 -3.89
C SER A 18 -3.32 13.49 -4.17
N PRO A 19 -3.36 12.92 -5.38
CA PRO A 19 -3.92 11.60 -5.56
C PRO A 19 -3.03 10.66 -4.75
N LYS A 20 -3.32 10.49 -3.46
CA LYS A 20 -2.84 9.36 -2.68
C LYS A 20 -3.36 8.18 -3.47
N ARG A 21 -2.45 7.46 -4.13
CA ARG A 21 -2.78 6.16 -4.69
C ARG A 21 -3.47 5.39 -3.58
N GLU A 22 -4.58 4.73 -3.92
CA GLU A 22 -5.31 3.93 -2.96
C GLU A 22 -4.34 2.91 -2.34
N GLU A 23 -4.42 2.70 -1.03
CA GLU A 23 -3.62 1.65 -0.38
C GLU A 23 -4.14 0.30 -0.87
N TYR A 24 -3.27 -0.51 -1.47
CA TYR A 24 -3.61 -1.89 -1.85
C TYR A 24 -3.50 -2.82 -0.64
N GLY A 25 -2.46 -2.60 0.18
CA GLY A 25 -2.27 -3.31 1.43
C GLY A 25 -0.81 -3.31 1.87
N THR A 26 -0.48 -4.18 2.82
CA THR A 26 0.89 -4.40 3.28
C THR A 26 1.42 -5.71 2.73
N ASP A 27 2.60 -5.69 2.12
CA ASP A 27 3.24 -6.89 1.60
C ASP A 27 3.74 -7.82 2.72
N ALA A 28 4.17 -9.04 2.38
CA ALA A 28 4.65 -10.01 3.36
C ALA A 28 5.95 -9.59 4.10
N LEU A 29 6.61 -8.51 3.66
CA LEU A 29 7.79 -7.93 4.29
C LEU A 29 7.47 -6.69 5.13
N GLY A 30 6.20 -6.26 5.18
CA GLY A 30 5.77 -5.09 5.93
C GLY A 30 5.81 -3.77 5.15
N ASN A 31 6.00 -3.82 3.83
CA ASN A 31 6.01 -2.65 2.96
C ASN A 31 4.59 -2.23 2.58
N GLU A 32 4.32 -0.92 2.62
CA GLU A 32 3.07 -0.36 2.13
C GLU A 32 3.05 -0.43 0.60
N VAL A 33 2.04 -1.10 0.05
CA VAL A 33 1.82 -1.23 -1.39
C VAL A 33 0.63 -0.38 -1.77
N LEU A 34 0.82 0.45 -2.78
CA LEU A 34 -0.25 1.28 -3.32
C LEU A 34 -0.80 0.67 -4.62
N VAL A 35 -2.05 0.97 -4.92
CA VAL A 35 -2.69 0.60 -6.18
C VAL A 35 -1.90 1.21 -7.34
N GLY A 36 -1.56 0.36 -8.29
CA GLY A 36 -0.70 0.67 -9.44
C GLY A 36 0.76 0.28 -9.25
N ASP A 37 1.19 -0.14 -8.06
CA ASP A 37 2.55 -0.65 -7.85
C ASP A 37 2.71 -2.07 -8.38
N GLU A 38 3.94 -2.38 -8.80
CA GLU A 38 4.31 -3.70 -9.29
C GLU A 38 4.60 -4.63 -8.10
N ILE A 39 3.90 -5.75 -8.06
CA ILE A 39 4.00 -6.75 -7.01
C ILE A 39 4.33 -8.13 -7.60
N LEU A 40 5.10 -8.92 -6.85
CA LEU A 40 5.32 -10.33 -7.11
C LEU A 40 4.37 -11.12 -6.21
N VAL A 41 3.47 -11.89 -6.81
CA VAL A 41 2.53 -12.75 -6.08
C VAL A 41 3.05 -14.17 -6.08
N LEU A 42 3.25 -14.73 -4.88
CA LEU A 42 3.67 -16.11 -4.64
C LEU A 42 2.64 -16.78 -3.74
N GLU A 43 1.91 -17.76 -4.27
CA GLU A 43 0.84 -18.46 -3.55
C GLU A 43 -0.24 -17.49 -3.01
N ASP A 44 -0.31 -17.27 -1.69
CA ASP A 44 -1.26 -16.37 -1.01
C ASP A 44 -0.60 -15.04 -0.61
N ASP A 45 0.72 -14.93 -0.75
CA ASP A 45 1.52 -13.77 -0.37
C ASP A 45 1.86 -12.89 -1.59
N PHE A 46 2.14 -11.63 -1.31
CA PHE A 46 2.67 -10.70 -2.31
C PHE A 46 3.82 -9.87 -1.74
N TYR A 47 4.67 -9.40 -2.64
CA TYR A 47 5.90 -8.67 -2.35
C TYR A 47 6.01 -7.45 -3.26
N LEU A 48 6.36 -6.29 -2.70
CA LEU A 48 6.55 -5.07 -3.49
C LEU A 48 7.83 -5.16 -4.33
N VAL A 49 7.72 -5.07 -5.65
CA VAL A 49 8.86 -5.25 -6.57
C VAL A 49 9.90 -4.13 -6.45
N GLU A 50 9.49 -2.93 -6.08
CA GLU A 50 10.40 -1.80 -5.85
C GLU A 50 11.37 -2.07 -4.68
N GLU A 51 10.90 -2.74 -3.63
CA GLU A 51 11.67 -3.03 -2.42
C GLU A 51 12.50 -4.32 -2.52
N LEU A 52 12.24 -5.16 -3.54
CA LEU A 52 12.99 -6.38 -3.76
C LEU A 52 14.30 -6.10 -4.50
N ASN A 53 15.39 -6.66 -3.98
CA ASN A 53 16.66 -6.69 -4.71
C ASN A 53 16.59 -7.69 -5.89
N PRO A 54 17.47 -7.59 -6.89
CA PRO A 54 17.43 -8.46 -8.08
C PRO A 54 17.49 -9.96 -7.75
N GLN A 55 18.28 -10.35 -6.75
CA GLN A 55 18.40 -11.76 -6.36
C GLN A 55 17.10 -12.29 -5.74
N SER A 56 16.42 -11.48 -4.93
CA SER A 56 15.13 -11.82 -4.36
C SER A 56 14.06 -11.99 -5.44
N LYS A 57 14.06 -11.15 -6.48
CA LYS A 57 13.16 -11.30 -7.64
C LYS A 57 13.42 -12.62 -8.35
N GLU A 58 14.68 -12.93 -8.66
CA GLU A 58 15.06 -14.18 -9.32
C GLU A 58 14.67 -15.42 -8.50
N ILE A 59 14.84 -15.37 -7.17
CA ILE A 59 14.43 -16.46 -6.28
C ILE A 59 12.91 -16.61 -6.28
N LEU A 60 12.16 -15.52 -6.16
CA LEU A 60 10.70 -15.54 -6.16
C LEU A 60 10.16 -16.09 -7.50
N GLU A 61 10.72 -15.67 -8.62
CA GLU A 61 10.37 -16.21 -9.95
C GLU A 61 10.66 -17.71 -10.04
N GLN A 62 11.80 -18.18 -9.51
CA GLN A 62 12.12 -19.61 -9.45
C GLN A 62 11.17 -20.40 -8.54
N LEU A 63 10.63 -19.77 -7.49
CA LEU A 63 9.60 -20.33 -6.62
C LEU A 63 8.21 -20.31 -7.26
N GLY A 64 8.06 -19.70 -8.45
CA GLY A 64 6.80 -19.63 -9.20
C GLY A 64 6.02 -18.35 -8.96
N ALA A 65 6.64 -17.31 -8.40
CA ALA A 65 6.00 -16.01 -8.25
C ALA A 65 5.71 -15.37 -9.62
N THR A 66 4.65 -14.58 -9.68
CA THR A 66 4.22 -13.90 -10.92
C THR A 66 4.11 -12.40 -10.72
N TYR A 67 4.61 -11.64 -11.69
CA TYR A 67 4.47 -10.18 -11.69
C TYR A 67 3.01 -9.78 -11.95
N LYS A 68 2.49 -8.91 -11.10
CA LYS A 68 1.17 -8.33 -11.19
C LYS A 68 1.22 -6.85 -10.83
N ILE A 69 0.19 -6.12 -11.24
CA ILE A 69 -0.05 -4.77 -10.77
C ILE A 69 -1.07 -4.86 -9.65
N ALA A 70 -0.77 -4.20 -8.52
CA ALA A 70 -1.71 -4.01 -7.42
C ALA A 70 -2.93 -3.24 -7.94
N ALA A 71 -4.10 -3.88 -7.95
CA ALA A 71 -5.34 -3.35 -8.53
C ALA A 71 -6.57 -3.79 -7.73
#